data_AF-A0A218QTX6-F1
#
_entry.id   AF-A0A218QTX6-F1
#
_cell.length_a   1.000
_cell.length_b   1.000
_cell.length_c   1.000
_cell.angle_alpha   90.00
_cell.angle_beta   90.00
_cell.angle_gamma   90.00
#
_symmetry.space_group_name_H-M   'P 1'
#
loop_
_entity.id
_entity.type
_entity.pdbx_description
1 polymer ?
#
loop_
_entity_poly.entity_id
_entity_poly.type
_entity_poly.pdbx_seq_one_letter_code
_entity_poly.pdbx_strand_id
1 'polypeptide(L)'
;MKVLGYGRVSSEEQAIDNRALEKQLMRLRAAGANKIFYDVGKRTNDKRKGINQLIKYIESSNSGQIQTLIFTRLDRISASIVLFYQLVEVCKAKKIKLEALDDAIDLDSVGGEFSADVRVLIAKHEVKMLSLRVRKDLETRKKNKKPSYRPPFGFKVGGDNYDHYEFDTTPLVCLLDDLRELTAVDVAKMRVEAFFECGSIRSATKKMNNLFGVWRIQPRNAQPDRVNIVNEEDDINSRLWSRTGSATAGGLFLSSSGLSAWLTNPVIAGGTVIDKTAPGKKYSKPRHELNIHWGTHEGIISIEQRDKILSILAKNKHNRWATHDTEESKIFSGLVYCAHCGSKMTINGTQYLKKSQKNISYFQCLYYRNNGTCANKTMISSVELEKQVIKMLTTEAERLSIIGIGVVKLEEPLELITLKQQLAQLERIPGKNISIEKAIAQIKEDILLKIASLANIQTEWTISRDRIIKAFAKNEFWDSIDSYTDKKRLLSECVREIKVDGMKVSNIKYRHQT
;
A
#
# COMPACT_ATOMS: atom_id res chain seq x y z
N MET A 1 10.11 -51.43 -18.11
CA MET A 1 9.08 -50.50 -18.60
C MET A 1 8.80 -49.48 -17.52
N LYS A 2 8.57 -48.21 -17.86
CA LYS A 2 8.34 -47.17 -16.85
C LYS A 2 6.86 -47.05 -16.50
N VAL A 3 6.57 -46.91 -15.21
CA VAL A 3 5.25 -46.57 -14.68
C VAL A 3 5.28 -45.13 -14.22
N LEU A 4 4.30 -44.33 -14.65
CA LEU A 4 4.17 -42.93 -14.26
C LEU A 4 3.09 -42.78 -13.19
N GLY A 5 3.26 -41.81 -12.30
CA GLY A 5 2.28 -41.47 -11.28
C GLY A 5 1.78 -40.04 -11.45
N TYR A 6 0.51 -39.79 -11.12
CA TYR A 6 -0.02 -38.43 -11.00
C TYR A 6 -0.80 -38.22 -9.69
N GLY A 7 -0.35 -37.24 -8.90
CA GLY A 7 -0.94 -36.86 -7.62
C GLY A 7 -1.51 -35.44 -7.62
N ARG A 8 -2.63 -35.22 -6.92
CA ARG A 8 -3.19 -33.87 -6.77
C ARG A 8 -3.85 -33.70 -5.42
N VAL A 9 -3.47 -32.62 -4.73
CA VAL A 9 -4.15 -32.13 -3.52
C VAL A 9 -4.70 -30.74 -3.75
N SER A 10 -5.87 -30.47 -3.16
CA SER A 10 -6.34 -29.09 -3.07
C SER A 10 -5.50 -28.29 -2.08
N SER A 11 -5.40 -26.99 -2.30
CA SER A 11 -4.70 -26.09 -1.36
C SER A 11 -5.35 -26.06 0.02
N GLU A 12 -6.63 -26.43 0.13
CA GLU A 12 -7.40 -26.50 1.38
C GLU A 12 -7.12 -27.82 2.12
N GLU A 13 -7.15 -28.96 1.42
CA GLU A 13 -6.77 -30.27 1.98
C GLU A 13 -5.33 -30.24 2.53
N GLN A 14 -4.41 -29.59 1.80
CA GLN A 14 -3.01 -29.45 2.21
C GLN A 14 -2.82 -28.52 3.43
N ALA A 15 -3.75 -27.60 3.67
CA ALA A 15 -3.71 -26.70 4.83
C ALA A 15 -4.26 -27.37 6.10
N ILE A 16 -5.19 -28.32 5.94
CA ILE A 16 -5.76 -29.10 7.05
C ILE A 16 -4.82 -30.25 7.43
N ASP A 17 -4.32 -30.99 6.43
CA ASP A 17 -3.34 -32.05 6.62
C ASP A 17 -2.08 -31.73 5.81
N ASN A 18 -1.05 -31.25 6.50
CA ASN A 18 0.26 -30.93 5.92
C ASN A 18 0.93 -32.14 5.24
N ARG A 19 0.46 -33.37 5.49
CA ARG A 19 0.97 -34.63 4.91
C ARG A 19 0.02 -35.25 3.89
N ALA A 20 -1.04 -34.56 3.48
CA ALA A 20 -2.00 -35.08 2.50
C ALA A 20 -1.35 -35.47 1.16
N LEU A 21 -0.49 -34.60 0.61
CA LEU A 21 0.24 -34.90 -0.63
C LEU A 21 1.28 -36.01 -0.44
N GLU A 22 2.00 -36.00 0.68
CA GLU A 22 2.97 -37.04 1.04
C GLU A 22 2.35 -38.43 0.97
N LYS A 23 1.20 -38.59 1.63
CA LYS A 23 0.44 -39.85 1.65
C LYS A 23 0.04 -40.28 0.24
N GLN A 24 -0.42 -39.35 -0.62
CA GLN A 24 -0.76 -39.68 -2.01
C GLN A 24 0.47 -40.12 -2.82
N LEU A 25 1.57 -39.39 -2.74
CA LEU A 25 2.79 -39.70 -3.48
C LEU A 25 3.40 -41.03 -3.02
N MET A 26 3.40 -41.31 -1.71
CA MET A 26 3.83 -42.60 -1.16
C MET A 26 2.96 -43.75 -1.67
N ARG A 27 1.64 -43.57 -1.74
CA ARG A 27 0.73 -44.59 -2.32
C ARG A 27 1.03 -44.84 -3.80
N LEU A 28 1.31 -43.80 -4.58
CA LEU A 28 1.68 -43.92 -5.99
C LEU A 28 3.03 -44.62 -6.17
N ARG A 29 4.02 -44.31 -5.33
CA ARG A 29 5.33 -44.98 -5.35
C ARG A 29 5.20 -46.45 -4.93
N ALA A 30 4.41 -46.75 -3.91
CA ALA A 30 4.13 -48.12 -3.48
C ALA A 30 3.41 -48.94 -4.57
N ALA A 31 2.60 -48.30 -5.42
CA ALA A 31 1.99 -48.90 -6.60
C ALA A 31 2.96 -49.07 -7.80
N GLY A 32 4.25 -48.73 -7.64
CA GLY A 32 5.28 -48.96 -8.65
C GLY A 32 5.62 -47.77 -9.55
N ALA A 33 5.15 -46.56 -9.27
CA ALA A 33 5.45 -45.39 -10.11
C ALA A 33 6.93 -44.94 -10.00
N ASN A 34 7.68 -45.02 -11.09
CA ASN A 34 9.08 -44.57 -11.18
C ASN A 34 9.20 -43.05 -11.19
N LYS A 35 8.24 -42.37 -11.82
CA LYS A 35 8.24 -40.90 -11.95
C LYS A 35 6.85 -40.34 -11.71
N ILE A 36 6.74 -39.48 -10.70
CA ILE A 36 5.46 -38.96 -10.22
C ILE A 36 5.36 -37.46 -10.49
N PHE A 37 4.34 -37.06 -11.21
CA PHE A 37 3.98 -35.66 -11.44
C PHE A 37 2.92 -35.24 -10.43
N TYR A 38 2.96 -34.01 -9.95
CA TYR A 38 1.97 -33.55 -8.99
C TYR A 38 1.47 -32.12 -9.20
N ASP A 39 0.33 -31.79 -8.63
CA ASP A 39 -0.15 -30.40 -8.58
C ASP A 39 -0.74 -30.08 -7.21
N VAL A 40 -0.37 -28.91 -6.67
CA VAL A 40 -0.96 -28.32 -5.47
C VAL A 40 -1.75 -27.09 -5.89
N GLY A 41 -3.07 -27.17 -5.86
CA GLY A 41 -3.88 -26.07 -6.38
C GLY A 41 -5.38 -26.21 -6.15
N LYS A 42 -6.08 -25.08 -6.21
CA LYS A 42 -7.54 -25.03 -6.12
C LYS A 42 -8.19 -25.77 -7.29
N ARG A 43 -9.33 -26.44 -7.04
CA ARG A 43 -10.12 -27.16 -8.07
C ARG A 43 -10.50 -26.28 -9.26
N THR A 44 -10.61 -24.96 -9.05
CA THR A 44 -11.00 -23.96 -10.05
C THR A 44 -9.86 -23.38 -10.90
N ASN A 45 -8.60 -23.78 -10.66
CA ASN A 45 -7.46 -23.29 -11.45
C ASN A 45 -7.11 -24.29 -12.56
N ASP A 46 -7.16 -23.83 -13.81
CA ASP A 46 -6.84 -24.61 -15.01
C ASP A 46 -5.36 -24.51 -15.43
N LYS A 47 -4.61 -23.53 -14.90
CA LYS A 47 -3.17 -23.38 -15.17
C LYS A 47 -2.36 -24.30 -14.27
N ARG A 48 -2.28 -25.58 -14.64
CA ARG A 48 -1.63 -26.64 -13.86
C ARG A 48 -0.29 -27.02 -14.48
N LYS A 49 0.78 -26.98 -13.71
CA LYS A 49 2.14 -27.19 -14.25
C LYS A 49 2.48 -28.68 -14.30
N GLY A 50 2.08 -29.46 -13.30
CA GLY A 50 2.39 -30.88 -13.20
C GLY A 50 1.78 -31.72 -14.31
N ILE A 51 0.45 -31.61 -14.52
CA ILE A 51 -0.22 -32.36 -15.58
C ILE A 51 0.25 -31.97 -16.99
N ASN A 52 0.54 -30.68 -17.23
CA ASN A 52 1.09 -30.23 -18.52
C ASN A 52 2.52 -30.76 -18.76
N GLN A 53 3.33 -30.86 -17.71
CA GLN A 53 4.64 -31.51 -17.78
C GLN A 53 4.52 -33.01 -18.05
N LEU A 54 3.53 -33.67 -17.45
CA LEU A 54 3.22 -35.08 -17.70
C LEU A 54 2.87 -35.31 -19.17
N ILE A 55 1.94 -34.53 -19.72
CA ILE A 55 1.52 -34.64 -21.14
C ILE A 55 2.74 -34.47 -22.06
N LYS A 56 3.52 -33.40 -21.87
CA LYS A 56 4.75 -33.15 -22.64
C LYS A 56 5.77 -34.27 -22.51
N TYR A 57 5.90 -34.85 -21.32
CA TYR A 57 6.82 -35.96 -21.08
C TYR A 57 6.40 -37.20 -21.88
N ILE A 58 5.10 -37.52 -21.89
CA ILE A 58 4.57 -38.65 -22.66
C ILE A 58 4.74 -38.42 -24.17
N GLU A 59 4.46 -37.20 -24.65
CA GLU A 59 4.65 -36.83 -26.06
C GLU A 59 6.11 -37.01 -26.52
N SER A 60 7.06 -36.55 -25.70
CA SER A 60 8.51 -36.64 -25.98
C SER A 60 9.10 -38.05 -25.83
N SER A 61 8.36 -38.99 -25.24
CA SER A 61 8.86 -40.35 -24.98
C SER A 61 8.67 -41.27 -26.19
N ASN A 62 9.59 -42.23 -26.37
CA ASN A 62 9.47 -43.23 -27.42
C ASN A 62 8.31 -44.20 -27.11
N SER A 63 7.62 -44.66 -28.16
CA SER A 63 6.51 -45.63 -28.02
C SER A 63 7.00 -46.92 -27.36
N GLY A 64 6.28 -47.40 -26.33
CA GLY A 64 6.63 -48.61 -25.57
C GLY A 64 7.59 -48.39 -24.39
N GLN A 65 8.11 -47.17 -24.18
CA GLN A 65 8.97 -46.85 -23.03
C GLN A 65 8.17 -46.75 -21.71
N ILE A 66 6.93 -46.30 -21.81
CA ILE A 66 5.97 -46.13 -20.70
C ILE A 66 4.86 -47.16 -20.89
N GLN A 67 4.52 -47.90 -19.83
CA GLN A 67 3.49 -48.95 -19.90
C GLN A 67 2.17 -48.48 -19.27
N THR A 68 2.24 -47.89 -18.08
CA THR A 68 1.06 -47.53 -17.28
C THR A 68 1.20 -46.14 -16.67
N LEU A 69 0.11 -45.38 -16.63
CA LEU A 69 -0.04 -44.17 -15.84
C LEU A 69 -1.04 -44.41 -14.70
N ILE A 70 -0.57 -44.27 -13.46
CA ILE A 70 -1.31 -44.52 -12.23
C ILE A 70 -1.73 -43.20 -11.59
N PHE A 71 -2.97 -43.12 -11.12
CA PHE A 71 -3.48 -42.02 -10.30
C PHE A 71 -4.40 -42.56 -9.20
N THR A 72 -4.69 -41.75 -8.17
CA THR A 72 -5.52 -42.23 -7.03
C THR A 72 -6.99 -42.34 -7.41
N ARG A 73 -7.60 -41.24 -7.87
CA ARG A 73 -9.03 -41.13 -8.23
C ARG A 73 -9.24 -40.29 -9.47
N LEU A 74 -10.31 -40.56 -10.21
CA LEU A 74 -10.64 -39.81 -11.44
C LEU A 74 -10.81 -38.30 -11.19
N ASP A 75 -11.39 -37.88 -10.08
CA ASP A 75 -11.59 -36.45 -9.76
C ASP A 75 -10.28 -35.68 -9.51
N ARG A 76 -9.17 -36.40 -9.30
CA ARG A 76 -7.83 -35.80 -9.13
C ARG A 76 -7.19 -35.45 -10.46
N ILE A 77 -7.42 -36.24 -11.50
CA ILE A 77 -6.88 -36.02 -12.85
C ILE A 77 -7.84 -35.21 -13.74
N SER A 78 -9.15 -35.37 -13.54
CA SER A 78 -10.19 -34.79 -14.41
C SER A 78 -10.65 -33.37 -14.09
N ALA A 79 -10.04 -32.73 -13.10
CA ALA A 79 -10.50 -31.40 -12.67
C ALA A 79 -10.34 -30.30 -13.75
N SER A 80 -9.69 -30.59 -14.88
CA SER A 80 -9.88 -29.86 -16.15
C SER A 80 -10.21 -30.89 -17.22
N ILE A 81 -11.43 -30.80 -17.77
CA ILE A 81 -11.92 -31.77 -18.75
C ILE A 81 -11.08 -31.75 -20.04
N VAL A 82 -10.56 -30.57 -20.42
CA VAL A 82 -9.72 -30.40 -21.60
C VAL A 82 -8.38 -31.12 -21.41
N LEU A 83 -7.73 -30.93 -20.25
CA LEU A 83 -6.45 -31.59 -19.96
C LEU A 83 -6.61 -33.10 -19.79
N PHE A 84 -7.77 -33.55 -19.29
CA PHE A 84 -8.08 -34.97 -19.18
C PHE A 84 -8.17 -35.63 -20.56
N TYR A 85 -8.94 -35.07 -21.49
CA TYR A 85 -9.03 -35.62 -22.85
C TYR A 85 -7.69 -35.58 -23.58
N GLN A 86 -6.92 -34.49 -23.46
CA GLN A 86 -5.56 -34.42 -24.03
C GLN A 86 -4.66 -35.54 -23.48
N LEU A 87 -4.73 -35.81 -22.17
CA LEU A 87 -3.97 -36.88 -21.56
C LEU A 87 -4.43 -38.27 -22.07
N VAL A 88 -5.74 -38.50 -22.18
CA VAL A 88 -6.30 -39.76 -22.70
C VAL A 88 -5.88 -39.98 -24.16
N GLU A 89 -5.96 -38.95 -25.01
CA GLU A 89 -5.53 -39.02 -26.42
C GLU A 89 -4.05 -39.38 -26.56
N VAL A 90 -3.19 -38.69 -25.80
CA VAL A 90 -1.75 -38.94 -25.81
C VAL A 90 -1.41 -40.34 -25.28
N CYS A 91 -2.14 -40.82 -24.26
CA CYS A 91 -1.98 -42.18 -23.75
C CYS A 91 -2.44 -43.23 -24.77
N LYS A 92 -3.60 -43.05 -25.42
CA LYS A 92 -4.11 -43.93 -26.48
C LYS A 92 -3.14 -44.01 -27.66
N ALA A 93 -2.61 -42.88 -28.12
CA ALA A 93 -1.63 -42.82 -29.22
C ALA A 93 -0.32 -43.59 -28.92
N LYS A 94 0.10 -43.61 -27.65
CA LYS A 94 1.33 -44.30 -27.20
C LYS A 94 1.07 -45.70 -26.62
N LYS A 95 -0.19 -46.18 -26.64
CA LYS A 95 -0.63 -47.45 -26.04
C LYS A 95 -0.29 -47.58 -24.55
N ILE A 96 -0.50 -46.51 -23.78
CA ILE A 96 -0.26 -46.46 -22.33
C ILE A 96 -1.57 -46.76 -21.61
N LYS A 97 -1.55 -47.71 -20.67
CA LYS A 97 -2.71 -48.06 -19.84
C LYS A 97 -2.94 -47.00 -18.76
N LEU A 98 -4.19 -46.60 -18.56
CA LEU A 98 -4.59 -45.71 -17.47
C LEU A 98 -5.16 -46.53 -16.32
N GLU A 99 -4.62 -46.35 -15.11
CA GLU A 99 -5.05 -47.12 -13.94
C GLU A 99 -5.33 -46.20 -12.75
N ALA A 100 -6.53 -46.32 -12.17
CA ALA A 100 -6.93 -45.60 -10.97
C ALA A 100 -6.88 -46.55 -9.76
N LEU A 101 -6.17 -46.17 -8.69
CA LEU A 101 -5.98 -47.01 -7.51
C LEU A 101 -7.26 -47.20 -6.68
N ASP A 102 -8.11 -46.18 -6.62
CA ASP A 102 -9.34 -46.19 -5.81
C ASP A 102 -10.60 -46.43 -6.66
N ASP A 103 -10.50 -46.33 -7.99
CA ASP A 103 -11.62 -46.45 -8.92
C ASP A 103 -11.38 -47.63 -9.89
N ALA A 104 -12.10 -48.74 -9.73
CA ALA A 104 -12.07 -49.85 -10.70
C ALA A 104 -12.90 -49.48 -11.95
N ILE A 105 -12.38 -48.60 -12.80
CA ILE A 105 -13.03 -48.22 -14.07
C ILE A 105 -12.11 -48.60 -15.23
N ASP A 106 -12.62 -49.48 -16.09
CA ASP A 106 -11.94 -49.92 -17.30
C ASP A 106 -12.14 -48.90 -18.43
N LEU A 107 -11.17 -48.01 -18.61
CA LEU A 107 -11.19 -46.95 -19.63
C LEU A 107 -11.00 -47.47 -21.06
N ASP A 108 -10.70 -48.76 -21.25
CA ASP A 108 -10.55 -49.39 -22.58
C ASP A 108 -11.91 -49.87 -23.13
N SER A 109 -12.94 -49.97 -22.29
CA SER A 109 -14.29 -50.37 -22.68
C SER A 109 -15.19 -49.14 -22.98
N VAL A 110 -16.11 -49.27 -23.95
CA VAL A 110 -17.09 -48.20 -24.28
C VAL A 110 -17.95 -47.83 -23.06
N GLY A 111 -18.32 -48.83 -22.25
CA GLY A 111 -19.11 -48.60 -21.02
C GLY A 111 -18.31 -47.92 -19.91
N GLY A 112 -17.02 -48.23 -19.76
CA GLY A 112 -16.16 -47.60 -18.76
C GLY A 112 -15.72 -46.18 -19.15
N GLU A 113 -15.48 -45.93 -20.45
CA GLU A 113 -15.26 -44.57 -20.98
C GLU A 113 -16.47 -43.66 -20.71
N PHE A 114 -17.68 -44.13 -21.03
CA PHE A 114 -18.92 -43.39 -20.70
C PHE A 114 -19.08 -43.14 -19.19
N SER A 115 -18.81 -44.15 -18.36
CA SER A 115 -18.93 -44.05 -16.90
C SER A 115 -17.94 -43.05 -16.31
N ALA A 116 -16.72 -43.01 -16.83
CA ALA A 116 -15.72 -42.01 -16.46
C ALA A 116 -16.19 -40.60 -16.83
N ASP A 117 -16.65 -40.40 -18.07
CA ASP A 117 -17.12 -39.09 -18.56
C ASP A 117 -18.27 -38.52 -17.73
N VAL A 118 -19.28 -39.34 -17.43
CA VAL A 118 -20.41 -38.96 -16.57
C VAL A 118 -19.89 -38.54 -15.18
N ARG A 119 -18.95 -39.29 -14.61
CA ARG A 119 -18.40 -38.99 -13.28
C ARG A 119 -17.59 -37.69 -13.27
N VAL A 120 -16.79 -37.43 -14.31
CA VAL A 120 -16.08 -36.16 -14.50
C VAL A 120 -17.07 -35.00 -14.60
N LEU A 121 -18.14 -35.16 -15.39
CA LEU A 121 -19.18 -34.16 -15.57
C LEU A 121 -19.90 -33.85 -14.25
N ILE A 122 -20.25 -34.87 -13.46
CA ILE A 122 -20.86 -34.73 -12.14
C ILE A 122 -19.94 -33.94 -11.19
N ALA A 123 -18.66 -34.30 -11.11
CA ALA A 123 -17.70 -33.60 -10.25
C ALA A 123 -17.56 -32.11 -10.64
N LYS A 124 -17.56 -31.81 -11.96
CA LYS A 124 -17.53 -30.43 -12.47
C LYS A 124 -18.82 -29.68 -12.15
N HIS A 125 -19.96 -30.34 -12.30
CA HIS A 125 -21.27 -29.78 -11.95
C HIS A 125 -21.34 -29.44 -10.46
N GLU A 126 -20.91 -30.34 -9.58
CA GLU A 126 -20.87 -30.12 -8.14
C GLU A 126 -20.05 -28.88 -7.76
N VAL A 127 -18.82 -28.76 -8.29
CA VAL A 127 -17.97 -27.58 -8.04
C VAL A 127 -18.62 -26.29 -8.53
N LYS A 128 -19.27 -26.32 -9.71
CA LYS A 128 -19.99 -25.16 -10.25
C LYS A 128 -21.22 -24.82 -9.39
N MET A 129 -21.97 -25.81 -8.95
CA MET A 129 -23.13 -25.63 -8.07
C MET A 129 -22.74 -25.10 -6.70
N LEU A 130 -21.64 -25.56 -6.10
CA LEU A 130 -21.09 -25.00 -4.87
C LEU A 130 -20.75 -23.51 -5.05
N SER A 131 -20.08 -23.15 -6.15
CA SER A 131 -19.77 -21.76 -6.48
C SER A 131 -21.04 -20.90 -6.61
N LEU A 132 -22.08 -21.42 -7.28
CA LEU A 132 -23.37 -20.74 -7.40
C LEU A 132 -24.07 -20.57 -6.05
N ARG A 133 -24.05 -21.60 -5.19
CA ARG A 133 -24.63 -21.52 -3.82
C ARG A 133 -23.91 -20.46 -2.98
N VAL A 134 -22.58 -20.47 -2.97
CA VAL A 134 -21.77 -19.48 -2.25
C VAL A 134 -22.06 -18.07 -2.78
N ARG A 135 -22.16 -17.90 -4.10
CA ARG A 135 -22.49 -16.60 -4.69
C ARG A 135 -23.89 -16.13 -4.29
N LYS A 136 -24.89 -17.01 -4.34
CA LYS A 136 -26.26 -16.70 -3.93
C LYS A 136 -26.33 -16.34 -2.45
N ASP A 137 -25.60 -17.07 -1.59
CA ASP A 137 -25.49 -16.74 -0.17
C ASP A 137 -24.87 -15.34 0.05
N LEU A 138 -23.75 -15.05 -0.60
CA LEU A 138 -23.11 -13.73 -0.54
C LEU A 138 -24.03 -12.60 -1.06
N GLU A 139 -24.82 -12.85 -2.11
CA GLU A 139 -25.82 -11.90 -2.62
C GLU A 139 -26.98 -11.68 -1.62
N THR A 140 -27.47 -12.73 -0.96
CA THR A 140 -28.48 -12.62 0.10
C THR A 140 -27.95 -11.86 1.31
N ARG A 141 -26.72 -12.16 1.75
CA ARG A 141 -26.05 -11.43 2.84
C ARG A 141 -25.91 -9.95 2.52
N LYS A 142 -25.52 -9.64 1.29
CA LYS A 142 -25.41 -8.27 0.79
C LYS A 142 -26.77 -7.54 0.84
N LYS A 143 -27.85 -8.17 0.38
CA LYS A 143 -29.22 -7.61 0.47
C LYS A 143 -29.64 -7.39 1.93
N ASN A 144 -29.30 -8.31 2.81
CA ASN A 144 -29.61 -8.26 4.24
C ASN A 144 -28.61 -7.41 5.05
N LYS A 145 -27.69 -6.69 4.39
CA LYS A 145 -26.66 -5.83 5.02
C LYS A 145 -25.77 -6.56 6.04
N LYS A 146 -25.61 -7.87 5.90
CA LYS A 146 -24.78 -8.71 6.77
C LYS A 146 -23.28 -8.52 6.48
N PRO A 147 -22.40 -8.72 7.47
CA PRO A 147 -20.96 -8.60 7.31
C PRO A 147 -20.38 -9.63 6.32
N SER A 148 -19.20 -9.34 5.80
CA SER A 148 -18.44 -10.32 5.02
C SER A 148 -17.82 -11.38 5.93
N TYR A 149 -17.83 -12.65 5.51
CA TYR A 149 -17.16 -13.77 6.19
C TYR A 149 -15.66 -13.57 6.41
N ARG A 150 -15.03 -12.63 5.70
CA ARG A 150 -13.62 -12.28 5.89
C ARG A 150 -13.52 -10.92 6.58
N PRO A 151 -13.55 -10.88 7.92
CA PRO A 151 -13.39 -9.64 8.67
C PRO A 151 -11.97 -9.08 8.50
N PRO A 152 -11.77 -7.77 8.66
CA PRO A 152 -10.43 -7.22 8.83
C PRO A 152 -9.82 -7.68 10.15
N PHE A 153 -8.49 -7.65 10.22
CA PHE A 153 -7.74 -7.99 11.43
C PHE A 153 -8.24 -7.21 12.66
N GLY A 154 -8.39 -7.88 13.79
CA GLY A 154 -8.98 -7.36 15.03
C GLY A 154 -10.47 -7.66 15.21
N PHE A 155 -11.13 -8.22 14.18
CA PHE A 155 -12.54 -8.60 14.24
C PHE A 155 -12.75 -10.06 13.81
N LYS A 156 -13.78 -10.68 14.39
CA LYS A 156 -14.40 -11.92 13.94
C LYS A 156 -15.84 -11.65 13.52
N VAL A 157 -16.44 -12.56 12.76
CA VAL A 157 -17.88 -12.48 12.49
C VAL A 157 -18.60 -13.32 13.55
N GLY A 158 -19.49 -12.68 14.29
CA GLY A 158 -20.17 -13.26 15.44
C GLY A 158 -21.70 -13.25 15.33
N GLY A 159 -22.34 -13.77 16.38
CA GLY A 159 -23.75 -14.15 16.41
C GLY A 159 -24.07 -15.50 15.75
N ASP A 160 -25.17 -16.12 16.16
CA ASP A 160 -25.60 -17.46 15.72
C ASP A 160 -25.74 -17.60 14.20
N ASN A 161 -26.07 -16.48 13.53
CA ASN A 161 -26.24 -16.41 12.08
C ASN A 161 -25.11 -15.68 11.34
N TYR A 162 -24.00 -15.38 12.03
CA TYR A 162 -22.88 -14.57 11.50
C TYR A 162 -23.34 -13.17 11.06
N ASP A 163 -24.03 -12.46 11.93
CA ASP A 163 -24.83 -11.28 11.57
C ASP A 163 -24.14 -9.95 11.85
N HIS A 164 -23.11 -9.94 12.68
CA HIS A 164 -22.37 -8.72 13.01
C HIS A 164 -20.87 -9.01 13.20
N TYR A 165 -20.07 -7.95 13.24
CA TYR A 165 -18.66 -8.04 13.59
C TYR A 165 -18.53 -7.93 15.12
N GLU A 166 -17.67 -8.76 15.69
CA GLU A 166 -17.29 -8.74 17.11
C GLU A 166 -15.76 -8.61 17.20
N PHE A 167 -15.26 -8.12 18.33
CA PHE A 167 -13.82 -8.09 18.55
C PHE A 167 -13.23 -9.50 18.62
N ASP A 168 -12.08 -9.65 17.97
CA ASP A 168 -11.32 -10.89 18.02
C ASP A 168 -10.46 -10.92 19.29
N THR A 169 -10.96 -11.61 20.32
CA THR A 169 -10.30 -11.79 21.61
C THR A 169 -9.38 -13.02 21.62
N THR A 170 -9.07 -13.62 20.47
CA THR A 170 -8.11 -14.73 20.42
C THR A 170 -6.72 -14.25 20.86
N PRO A 171 -6.06 -14.95 21.80
CA PRO A 171 -4.68 -14.65 22.17
C PRO A 171 -3.76 -14.77 20.97
N LEU A 172 -2.93 -13.75 20.71
CA LEU A 172 -2.09 -13.68 19.52
C LEU A 172 -0.59 -13.56 19.83
N VAL A 173 -0.22 -12.68 20.78
CA VAL A 173 1.19 -12.44 21.15
C VAL A 173 1.29 -12.40 22.65
N CYS A 174 2.34 -13.02 23.20
CA CYS A 174 2.77 -12.76 24.56
C CYS A 174 4.07 -11.95 24.50
N LEU A 175 4.07 -10.76 25.10
CA LEU A 175 5.29 -9.98 25.25
C LEU A 175 6.11 -10.57 26.40
N LEU A 176 7.36 -10.99 26.10
CA LEU A 176 8.22 -11.65 27.09
C LEU A 176 8.67 -10.72 28.22
N ASP A 177 8.82 -9.41 27.92
CA ASP A 177 9.32 -8.42 28.88
C ASP A 177 8.34 -8.19 30.05
N ASP A 178 7.04 -8.10 29.74
CA ASP A 178 5.98 -7.81 30.73
C ASP A 178 5.06 -9.02 31.02
N LEU A 179 5.35 -10.19 30.43
CA LEU A 179 4.50 -11.40 30.47
C LEU A 179 3.03 -11.12 30.13
N ARG A 180 2.79 -10.15 29.25
CA ARG A 180 1.45 -9.70 28.88
C ARG A 180 0.98 -10.41 27.62
N GLU A 181 -0.13 -11.12 27.74
CA GLU A 181 -0.87 -11.65 26.60
C GLU A 181 -1.68 -10.55 25.94
N LEU A 182 -1.49 -10.41 24.63
CA LEU A 182 -2.20 -9.48 23.76
C LEU A 182 -3.10 -10.29 22.83
N THR A 183 -4.38 -9.92 22.81
CA THR A 183 -5.34 -10.48 21.87
C THR A 183 -5.19 -9.84 20.48
N ALA A 184 -5.82 -10.43 19.47
CA ALA A 184 -5.83 -9.87 18.12
C ALA A 184 -6.40 -8.44 18.08
N VAL A 185 -7.44 -8.12 18.89
CA VAL A 185 -7.96 -6.76 19.00
C VAL A 185 -6.98 -5.79 19.70
N ASP A 186 -6.23 -6.24 20.70
CA ASP A 186 -5.23 -5.40 21.37
C ASP A 186 -4.11 -5.00 20.41
N VAL A 187 -3.58 -5.97 19.65
CA VAL A 187 -2.59 -5.70 18.59
C VAL A 187 -3.17 -4.78 17.52
N ALA A 188 -4.47 -4.88 17.22
CA ALA A 188 -5.13 -4.00 16.28
C ALA A 188 -5.22 -2.55 16.80
N LYS A 189 -5.54 -2.35 18.08
CA LYS A 189 -5.49 -1.03 18.75
C LYS A 189 -4.08 -0.43 18.71
N MET A 190 -3.06 -1.23 19.02
CA MET A 190 -1.65 -0.80 18.95
C MET A 190 -1.24 -0.30 17.55
N ARG A 191 -1.80 -0.87 16.46
CA ARG A 191 -1.51 -0.38 15.09
C ARG A 191 -2.01 1.03 14.87
N VAL A 192 -3.16 1.37 15.45
CA VAL A 192 -3.75 2.71 15.36
C VAL A 192 -2.91 3.69 16.16
N GLU A 193 -2.55 3.33 17.39
CA GLU A 193 -1.70 4.14 18.26
C GLU A 193 -0.35 4.42 17.59
N ALA A 194 0.33 3.39 17.09
CA ALA A 194 1.58 3.52 16.37
C ALA A 194 1.47 4.43 15.13
N PHE A 195 0.32 4.45 14.45
CA PHE A 195 0.08 5.37 13.34
C PHE A 195 -0.09 6.82 13.80
N PHE A 196 -0.84 7.07 14.89
CA PHE A 196 -1.01 8.43 15.42
C PHE A 196 0.28 9.01 15.98
N GLU A 197 1.12 8.20 16.63
CA GLU A 197 2.43 8.63 17.12
C GLU A 197 3.41 8.95 15.97
N CYS A 198 3.44 8.12 14.92
CA CYS A 198 4.41 8.26 13.85
C CYS A 198 3.98 9.25 12.74
N GLY A 199 2.67 9.47 12.56
CA GLY A 199 2.10 10.28 11.48
C GLY A 199 2.35 9.75 10.06
N SER A 200 2.97 8.57 9.90
CA SER A 200 3.35 7.97 8.61
C SER A 200 3.15 6.46 8.62
N ILE A 201 2.56 5.92 7.54
CA ILE A 201 2.33 4.48 7.37
C ILE A 201 3.64 3.69 7.45
N ARG A 202 4.70 4.19 6.81
CA ARG A 202 5.98 3.46 6.73
C ARG A 202 6.67 3.40 8.09
N SER A 203 6.69 4.52 8.82
CA SER A 203 7.26 4.59 10.16
C SER A 203 6.48 3.73 11.15
N ALA A 204 5.14 3.79 11.13
CA ALA A 204 4.28 2.94 11.97
C ALA A 204 4.49 1.45 11.66
N THR A 205 4.57 1.08 10.38
CA THR A 205 4.87 -0.30 9.96
C THR A 205 6.23 -0.77 10.48
N LYS A 206 7.27 0.07 10.38
CA LYS A 206 8.59 -0.25 10.90
C LYS A 206 8.58 -0.40 12.42
N LYS A 207 7.92 0.50 13.14
CA LYS A 207 7.76 0.44 14.60
C LYS A 207 7.11 -0.89 15.03
N MET A 208 5.98 -1.24 14.42
CA MET A 208 5.25 -2.48 14.74
C MET A 208 6.05 -3.75 14.40
N ASN A 209 6.69 -3.78 13.22
CA ASN A 209 7.49 -4.94 12.84
C ASN A 209 8.73 -5.11 13.73
N ASN A 210 9.38 -4.01 14.13
CA ASN A 210 10.50 -4.05 15.08
C ASN A 210 10.05 -4.52 16.46
N LEU A 211 8.89 -4.03 16.94
CA LEU A 211 8.33 -4.41 18.25
C LEU A 211 8.09 -5.92 18.34
N PHE A 212 7.52 -6.53 17.29
CA PHE A 212 7.25 -7.97 17.26
C PHE A 212 8.41 -8.80 16.70
N GLY A 213 9.57 -8.19 16.40
CA GLY A 213 10.71 -8.89 15.80
C GLY A 213 10.42 -9.53 14.43
N VAL A 214 9.39 -9.04 13.71
CA VAL A 214 8.96 -9.64 12.44
C VAL A 214 9.68 -8.98 11.27
N TRP A 215 10.72 -9.64 10.80
CA TRP A 215 11.47 -9.19 9.63
C TRP A 215 10.94 -9.85 8.38
N ARG A 216 10.84 -9.08 7.29
CA ARG A 216 10.59 -9.67 5.98
C ARG A 216 11.84 -10.47 5.61
N ILE A 217 11.81 -11.78 5.81
CA ILE A 217 12.74 -12.69 5.14
C ILE A 217 12.54 -12.43 3.65
N GLN A 218 13.54 -11.85 2.98
CA GLN A 218 13.50 -11.80 1.53
C GLN A 218 13.27 -13.24 1.08
N PRO A 219 12.25 -13.53 0.26
CA PRO A 219 12.19 -14.84 -0.36
C PRO A 219 13.54 -15.01 -1.05
N ARG A 220 14.32 -16.02 -0.64
CA ARG A 220 15.49 -16.45 -1.41
C ARG A 220 15.01 -16.50 -2.86
N ASN A 221 15.76 -15.87 -3.77
CA ASN A 221 15.48 -15.75 -5.20
C ASN A 221 14.54 -16.86 -5.66
N ALA A 222 13.40 -16.49 -6.26
CA ALA A 222 12.37 -17.38 -6.75
C ALA A 222 12.99 -18.73 -7.09
N GLN A 223 12.77 -19.74 -6.23
CA GLN A 223 13.37 -21.05 -6.44
C GLN A 223 13.07 -21.44 -7.90
N PRO A 224 14.08 -21.89 -8.66
CA PRO A 224 13.91 -22.22 -10.07
C PRO A 224 12.67 -23.09 -10.17
N ASP A 225 11.74 -22.63 -11.01
CA ASP A 225 10.37 -23.10 -11.18
C ASP A 225 10.22 -24.53 -10.66
N ARG A 226 9.79 -24.70 -9.39
CA ARG A 226 9.83 -26.03 -8.73
C ARG A 226 9.15 -27.01 -9.67
N VAL A 227 9.95 -27.93 -10.20
CA VAL A 227 9.47 -28.90 -11.17
C VAL A 227 8.57 -29.82 -10.36
N ASN A 228 7.26 -29.89 -10.67
CA ASN A 228 6.32 -30.69 -9.91
C ASN A 228 6.47 -32.19 -10.27
N ILE A 229 7.69 -32.70 -10.11
CA ILE A 229 8.12 -34.03 -10.51
C ILE A 229 8.92 -34.60 -9.33
N VAL A 230 8.65 -35.86 -9.02
CA VAL A 230 9.42 -36.69 -8.10
C VAL A 230 9.94 -37.87 -8.92
N ASN A 231 11.25 -38.02 -9.01
CA ASN A 231 11.90 -39.15 -9.67
C ASN A 231 12.07 -40.32 -8.68
N GLU A 232 12.64 -41.42 -9.16
CA GLU A 232 12.78 -42.66 -8.42
C GLU A 232 13.70 -42.51 -7.18
N GLU A 233 14.76 -41.72 -7.32
CA GLU A 233 15.79 -41.47 -6.29
C GLU A 233 15.40 -40.37 -5.28
N ASP A 234 14.34 -39.59 -5.56
CA ASP A 234 13.97 -38.44 -4.73
C ASP A 234 13.22 -38.89 -3.46
N ASP A 235 13.62 -38.42 -2.28
CA ASP A 235 12.88 -38.68 -1.03
C ASP A 235 11.54 -37.93 -0.99
N ILE A 236 10.42 -38.65 -0.81
CA ILE A 236 9.10 -38.04 -0.63
C ILE A 236 9.00 -37.51 0.81
N ASN A 237 9.35 -36.23 1.00
CA ASN A 237 9.23 -35.55 2.29
C ASN A 237 8.55 -34.18 2.16
N SER A 238 8.12 -33.64 3.29
CA SER A 238 7.40 -32.37 3.38
C SER A 238 8.16 -31.16 2.81
N ARG A 239 9.48 -31.25 2.57
CA ARG A 239 10.28 -30.17 1.96
C ARG A 239 9.98 -29.96 0.47
N LEU A 240 9.49 -30.99 -0.23
CA LEU A 240 9.18 -30.93 -1.68
C LEU A 240 8.10 -29.90 -2.02
N TRP A 241 7.04 -29.82 -1.20
CA TRP A 241 5.88 -28.95 -1.43
C TRP A 241 5.62 -27.95 -0.30
N SER A 242 6.40 -27.95 0.79
CA SER A 242 6.38 -26.79 1.68
C SER A 242 6.86 -25.61 0.85
N ARG A 243 5.88 -24.79 0.43
CA ARG A 243 6.13 -23.37 0.23
C ARG A 243 6.92 -22.99 1.46
N THR A 244 8.15 -22.50 1.30
CA THR A 244 8.68 -21.55 2.28
C THR A 244 7.53 -20.58 2.45
N GLY A 245 6.76 -20.76 3.52
CA GLY A 245 5.62 -19.93 3.79
C GLY A 245 6.19 -18.54 3.65
N SER A 246 5.54 -17.68 2.86
CA SER A 246 5.75 -16.27 3.12
C SER A 246 5.58 -16.16 4.62
N ALA A 247 6.61 -15.70 5.33
CA ALA A 247 6.61 -15.55 6.78
C ALA A 247 5.60 -14.46 7.20
N THR A 248 4.46 -14.38 6.54
CA THR A 248 3.21 -13.80 7.02
C THR A 248 2.61 -14.76 8.03
N ALA A 249 3.37 -15.06 9.08
CA ALA A 249 2.88 -15.77 10.24
C ALA A 249 1.74 -14.94 10.87
N GLY A 250 0.57 -15.57 11.06
CA GLY A 250 -0.43 -15.19 12.05
C GLY A 250 -1.03 -13.78 11.97
N GLY A 251 -0.86 -13.04 10.88
CA GLY A 251 -1.34 -11.66 10.79
C GLY A 251 -0.52 -10.64 11.58
N LEU A 252 0.63 -11.01 12.15
CA LEU A 252 1.53 -10.09 12.88
C LEU A 252 2.40 -9.24 11.94
N PHE A 253 2.84 -9.83 10.83
CA PHE A 253 3.60 -9.12 9.82
C PHE A 253 2.76 -8.01 9.19
N LEU A 254 3.29 -6.78 9.21
CA LEU A 254 2.65 -5.63 8.62
C LEU A 254 3.44 -5.15 7.40
N SER A 255 2.74 -4.98 6.28
CA SER A 255 3.29 -4.28 5.11
C SER A 255 2.71 -2.88 5.03
N SER A 256 3.45 -1.92 4.44
CA SER A 256 2.95 -0.55 4.31
C SER A 256 1.61 -0.49 3.55
N SER A 257 1.46 -1.28 2.47
CA SER A 257 0.19 -1.39 1.76
C SER A 257 -0.90 -2.05 2.60
N GLY A 258 -0.56 -3.08 3.37
CA GLY A 258 -1.47 -3.77 4.29
C GLY A 258 -2.00 -2.84 5.38
N LEU A 259 -1.12 -2.08 6.07
CA LEU A 259 -1.53 -1.11 7.08
C LEU A 259 -2.38 0.00 6.46
N SER A 260 -2.01 0.51 5.29
CA SER A 260 -2.80 1.51 4.57
C SER A 260 -4.21 1.00 4.23
N ALA A 261 -4.31 -0.21 3.70
CA ALA A 261 -5.60 -0.83 3.38
C ALA A 261 -6.45 -1.08 4.62
N TRP A 262 -5.82 -1.46 5.73
CA TRP A 262 -6.49 -1.72 7.00
C TRP A 262 -6.99 -0.43 7.68
N LEU A 263 -6.14 0.60 7.82
CA LEU A 263 -6.51 1.91 8.42
C LEU A 263 -7.60 2.64 7.64
N THR A 264 -7.72 2.39 6.34
CA THR A 264 -8.75 3.04 5.50
C THR A 264 -10.04 2.24 5.39
N ASN A 265 -10.11 1.08 6.03
CA ASN A 265 -11.29 0.23 6.00
C ASN A 265 -12.40 0.83 6.91
N PRO A 266 -13.63 1.07 6.42
CA PRO A 266 -14.71 1.58 7.25
C PRO A 266 -15.08 0.69 8.46
N VAL A 267 -14.79 -0.61 8.36
CA VAL A 267 -15.12 -1.59 9.42
C VAL A 267 -14.42 -1.27 10.72
N ILE A 268 -13.16 -0.78 10.71
CA ILE A 268 -12.48 -0.45 11.97
C ILE A 268 -13.13 0.71 12.72
N ALA A 269 -14.01 1.47 12.07
CA ALA A 269 -14.80 2.55 12.67
C ALA A 269 -16.30 2.22 12.82
N GLY A 270 -16.67 0.92 12.82
CA GLY A 270 -18.05 0.47 13.01
C GLY A 270 -18.93 0.44 11.75
N GLY A 271 -18.34 0.66 10.57
CA GLY A 271 -19.05 0.68 9.29
C GLY A 271 -18.94 -0.61 8.47
N THR A 272 -20.06 -1.23 8.09
CA THR A 272 -20.06 -2.41 7.21
C THR A 272 -20.22 -2.01 5.74
N VAL A 273 -19.31 -2.49 4.89
CA VAL A 273 -19.32 -2.20 3.45
C VAL A 273 -20.11 -3.27 2.70
N ILE A 274 -21.20 -2.86 2.05
CA ILE A 274 -22.14 -3.77 1.35
C ILE A 274 -21.68 -4.00 -0.11
N ASP A 275 -21.20 -2.95 -0.77
CA ASP A 275 -20.92 -2.94 -2.22
C ASP A 275 -19.45 -2.65 -2.52
N LYS A 276 -18.56 -3.63 -2.33
CA LYS A 276 -17.13 -3.46 -2.65
C LYS A 276 -16.82 -3.53 -4.15
N THR A 277 -17.56 -4.31 -4.93
CA THR A 277 -17.26 -4.55 -6.36
C THR A 277 -18.29 -3.86 -7.25
N ALA A 278 -17.83 -3.26 -8.36
CA ALA A 278 -18.73 -2.70 -9.37
C ALA A 278 -19.50 -3.82 -10.11
N PRO A 279 -20.79 -3.63 -10.44
CA PRO A 279 -21.58 -4.62 -11.15
C PRO A 279 -20.93 -4.94 -12.51
N GLY A 280 -20.74 -6.24 -12.80
CA GLY A 280 -20.15 -6.72 -14.06
C GLY A 280 -18.64 -6.50 -14.23
N LYS A 281 -17.94 -5.84 -13.28
CA LYS A 281 -16.52 -5.51 -13.42
C LYS A 281 -15.66 -6.26 -12.39
N LYS A 282 -14.40 -6.52 -12.75
CA LYS A 282 -13.41 -7.21 -11.88
C LYS A 282 -12.68 -6.29 -10.88
N TYR A 283 -13.05 -5.00 -10.80
CA TYR A 283 -12.37 -4.04 -9.91
C TYR A 283 -13.25 -3.62 -8.73
N SER A 284 -12.59 -3.23 -7.63
CA SER A 284 -13.22 -2.66 -6.43
C SER A 284 -13.63 -1.22 -6.67
N LYS A 285 -14.83 -0.82 -6.24
CA LYS A 285 -15.29 0.57 -6.33
C LYS A 285 -14.32 1.52 -5.60
N PRO A 286 -14.11 2.75 -6.11
CA PRO A 286 -13.41 3.80 -5.39
C PRO A 286 -14.01 4.04 -4.00
N ARG A 287 -13.18 4.48 -3.04
CA ARG A 287 -13.61 4.64 -1.63
C ARG A 287 -14.82 5.55 -1.44
N HIS A 288 -14.95 6.60 -2.25
CA HIS A 288 -16.05 7.57 -2.16
C HIS A 288 -17.37 7.04 -2.75
N GLU A 289 -17.33 5.97 -3.54
CA GLU A 289 -18.51 5.30 -4.12
C GLU A 289 -18.97 4.07 -3.30
N LEU A 290 -18.30 3.79 -2.18
CA LEU A 290 -18.64 2.64 -1.35
C LEU A 290 -19.94 2.90 -0.61
N ASN A 291 -20.88 1.96 -0.72
CA ASN A 291 -22.06 1.93 0.13
C ASN A 291 -21.68 1.36 1.51
N ILE A 292 -21.63 2.23 2.51
CA ILE A 292 -21.22 1.93 3.87
C ILE A 292 -22.41 2.11 4.79
N HIS A 293 -22.76 1.06 5.54
CA HIS A 293 -23.75 1.12 6.59
C HIS A 293 -23.05 1.31 7.95
N TRP A 294 -23.21 2.48 8.54
CA TRP A 294 -22.60 2.85 9.82
C TRP A 294 -23.40 2.36 11.02
N GLY A 295 -22.75 2.25 12.18
CA GLY A 295 -23.39 1.84 13.44
C GLY A 295 -23.72 0.35 13.53
N THR A 296 -22.97 -0.48 12.79
CA THR A 296 -23.25 -1.93 12.70
C THR A 296 -22.64 -2.74 13.85
N HIS A 297 -21.56 -2.23 14.44
CA HIS A 297 -20.81 -2.86 15.52
C HIS A 297 -19.91 -1.81 16.18
N GLU A 298 -19.31 -2.16 17.32
CA GLU A 298 -18.32 -1.33 17.99
C GLU A 298 -17.02 -1.26 17.16
N GLY A 299 -16.57 -0.04 16.84
CA GLY A 299 -15.32 0.18 16.11
C GLY A 299 -14.10 0.14 17.03
N ILE A 300 -12.94 -0.26 16.49
CA ILE A 300 -11.64 -0.09 17.15
C ILE A 300 -11.32 1.40 17.31
N ILE A 301 -11.78 2.22 16.37
CA ILE A 301 -11.62 3.67 16.36
C ILE A 301 -12.97 4.37 16.24
N SER A 302 -13.03 5.62 16.68
CA SER A 302 -14.19 6.47 16.42
C SER A 302 -14.24 6.93 14.95
N ILE A 303 -15.41 7.38 14.49
CA ILE A 303 -15.58 7.98 13.17
C ILE A 303 -14.68 9.22 13.02
N GLU A 304 -14.55 10.03 14.07
CA GLU A 304 -13.67 11.21 14.10
C GLU A 304 -12.19 10.84 13.97
N GLN A 305 -11.74 9.79 14.68
CA GLN A 305 -10.38 9.28 14.56
C GLN A 305 -10.10 8.77 13.14
N ARG A 306 -11.07 8.11 12.51
CA ARG A 306 -10.96 7.68 11.11
C ARG A 306 -10.79 8.88 10.17
N ASP A 307 -11.59 9.91 10.33
CA ASP A 307 -11.51 11.10 9.47
C ASP A 307 -10.19 11.83 9.66
N LYS A 308 -9.66 11.87 10.90
CA LYS A 308 -8.30 12.34 11.20
C LYS A 308 -7.24 11.51 10.48
N ILE A 309 -7.33 10.18 10.50
CA ILE A 309 -6.42 9.29 9.77
C ILE A 309 -6.47 9.60 8.26
N LEU A 310 -7.66 9.70 7.67
CA LEU A 310 -7.82 10.01 6.25
C LEU A 310 -7.24 11.38 5.88
N SER A 311 -7.43 12.39 6.73
CA SER A 311 -6.83 13.73 6.59
C SER A 311 -5.30 13.68 6.61
N ILE A 312 -4.70 12.96 7.56
CA ILE A 312 -3.24 12.77 7.64
C ILE A 312 -2.72 12.10 6.37
N LEU A 313 -3.39 11.04 5.90
CA LEU A 313 -3.00 10.33 4.67
C LEU A 313 -3.11 11.21 3.42
N ALA A 314 -4.14 12.06 3.33
CA ALA A 314 -4.32 13.01 2.24
C ALA A 314 -3.22 14.09 2.23
N LYS A 315 -2.86 14.63 3.40
CA LYS A 315 -1.74 15.58 3.55
C LYS A 315 -0.41 14.94 3.15
N ASN A 316 -0.17 13.71 3.60
CA ASN A 316 1.06 12.97 3.29
C ASN A 316 1.22 12.66 1.80
N LYS A 317 0.12 12.52 1.03
CA LYS A 317 0.19 12.33 -0.43
C LYS A 317 0.91 13.47 -1.14
N HIS A 318 0.81 14.69 -0.61
CA HIS A 318 1.45 15.90 -1.13
C HIS A 318 2.88 16.08 -0.59
N ASN A 319 3.24 15.37 0.49
CA ASN A 319 4.59 15.32 1.08
C ASN A 319 5.39 14.09 0.61
N ARG A 320 5.37 13.78 -0.70
CA ARG A 320 6.07 12.62 -1.29
C ARG A 320 7.57 12.59 -1.02
N TRP A 321 8.17 13.72 -0.68
CA TRP A 321 9.60 13.88 -0.41
C TRP A 321 10.00 13.56 1.04
N ALA A 322 9.05 13.20 1.92
CA ALA A 322 9.32 12.81 3.30
C ALA A 322 9.84 11.35 3.42
N THR A 323 10.78 10.96 2.56
CA THR A 323 11.59 9.75 2.73
C THR A 323 12.74 10.01 3.70
N HIS A 324 13.36 8.94 4.22
CA HIS A 324 14.42 8.93 5.24
C HIS A 324 15.73 9.61 4.80
N ASP A 325 15.66 10.88 4.46
CA ASP A 325 16.82 11.75 4.45
C ASP A 325 17.12 12.14 5.91
N THR A 326 18.38 12.06 6.30
CA THR A 326 18.91 12.44 7.62
C THR A 326 18.37 13.79 8.06
N GLU A 327 18.05 14.00 9.34
CA GLU A 327 17.42 15.25 9.83
C GLU A 327 18.19 16.52 9.41
N GLU A 328 19.51 16.39 9.26
CA GLU A 328 20.46 17.42 8.82
C GLU A 328 20.19 17.97 7.40
N SER A 329 19.65 17.15 6.49
CA SER A 329 19.46 17.55 5.08
C SER A 329 18.15 18.29 4.81
N LYS A 330 17.29 18.43 5.83
CA LYS A 330 15.92 18.92 5.68
C LYS A 330 15.74 20.42 5.95
N ILE A 331 16.78 21.12 6.42
CA ILE A 331 16.73 22.55 6.78
C ILE A 331 16.20 23.38 5.61
N PHE A 332 16.77 23.20 4.41
CA PHE A 332 16.40 23.96 3.20
C PHE A 332 15.36 23.26 2.32
N SER A 333 14.82 22.13 2.77
CA SER A 333 13.86 21.35 1.98
C SER A 333 12.57 22.12 1.74
N GLY A 334 12.28 22.40 0.46
CA GLY A 334 11.11 23.17 0.03
C GLY A 334 11.33 24.68 -0.10
N LEU A 335 12.51 25.20 0.28
CA LEU A 335 12.83 26.63 0.24
C LEU A 335 13.74 27.02 -0.94
N VAL A 336 14.45 26.07 -1.55
CA VAL A 336 15.46 26.35 -2.59
C VAL A 336 14.88 26.26 -4.00
N TYR A 337 15.10 27.30 -4.80
CA TYR A 337 14.63 27.44 -6.17
C TYR A 337 15.79 27.81 -7.10
N CYS A 338 15.71 27.33 -8.34
CA CYS A 338 16.69 27.65 -9.37
C CYS A 338 16.47 29.08 -9.89
N ALA A 339 17.53 29.89 -9.93
CA ALA A 339 17.47 31.26 -10.43
C ALA A 339 17.13 31.33 -11.94
N HIS A 340 17.52 30.31 -12.72
CA HIS A 340 17.37 30.29 -14.19
C HIS A 340 15.96 29.93 -14.65
N CYS A 341 15.37 28.87 -14.10
CA CYS A 341 14.07 28.35 -14.55
C CYS A 341 12.95 28.50 -13.52
N GLY A 342 13.25 29.01 -12.32
CA GLY A 342 12.28 29.12 -11.22
C GLY A 342 11.80 27.79 -10.64
N SER A 343 12.28 26.64 -11.15
CA SER A 343 11.90 25.33 -10.60
C SER A 343 12.54 25.07 -9.25
N LYS A 344 11.92 24.18 -8.45
CA LYS A 344 12.46 23.76 -7.15
C LYS A 344 13.78 23.01 -7.33
N MET A 345 14.74 23.26 -6.45
CA MET A 345 15.95 22.44 -6.34
C MET A 345 15.71 21.30 -5.37
N THR A 346 16.24 20.11 -5.71
CA THR A 346 16.07 18.88 -4.92
C THR A 346 17.42 18.29 -4.57
N ILE A 347 17.46 17.46 -3.53
CA ILE A 347 18.67 16.74 -3.14
C ILE A 347 19.00 15.70 -4.22
N ASN A 348 20.19 15.82 -4.81
CA ASN A 348 20.70 14.88 -5.81
C ASN A 348 21.50 13.74 -5.17
N GLY A 349 22.18 14.01 -4.06
CA GLY A 349 22.94 13.01 -3.30
C GLY A 349 23.40 13.53 -1.94
N THR A 350 23.83 12.60 -1.09
CA THR A 350 24.38 12.86 0.24
C THR A 350 25.78 12.26 0.35
N GLN A 351 26.69 12.94 1.04
CA GLN A 351 28.05 12.47 1.31
C GLN A 351 28.33 12.56 2.82
N TYR A 352 28.71 11.43 3.42
CA TYR A 352 29.14 11.39 4.82
C TYR A 352 30.59 11.87 4.95
N LEU A 353 30.82 12.90 5.77
CA LEU A 353 32.15 13.46 6.00
C LEU A 353 32.73 12.91 7.31
N LYS A 354 33.73 12.03 7.22
CA LYS A 354 34.35 11.37 8.39
C LYS A 354 34.95 12.34 9.43
N LYS A 355 35.43 13.51 8.98
CA LYS A 355 36.07 14.52 9.85
C LYS A 355 35.09 15.27 10.74
N SER A 356 33.87 15.52 10.28
CA SER A 356 32.83 16.26 11.01
C SER A 356 31.69 15.38 11.51
N GLN A 357 31.73 14.07 11.21
CA GLN A 357 30.66 13.10 11.48
C GLN A 357 29.27 13.54 10.99
N LYS A 358 29.20 14.37 9.94
CA LYS A 358 27.95 14.95 9.40
C LYS A 358 27.70 14.52 7.95
N ASN A 359 26.43 14.45 7.56
CA ASN A 359 26.03 14.21 6.17
C ASN A 359 25.83 15.53 5.42
N ILE A 360 26.60 15.74 4.36
CA ILE A 360 26.45 16.89 3.46
C ILE A 360 25.48 16.53 2.35
N SER A 361 24.52 17.41 2.08
CA SER A 361 23.54 17.22 1.00
C SER A 361 23.83 18.16 -0.16
N TYR A 362 23.67 17.67 -1.38
CA TYR A 362 23.89 18.46 -2.60
C TYR A 362 22.57 18.76 -3.30
N PHE A 363 22.27 20.05 -3.49
CA PHE A 363 21.06 20.52 -4.14
C PHE A 363 21.32 20.76 -5.63
N GLN A 364 20.40 20.30 -6.48
CA GLN A 364 20.42 20.50 -7.92
C GLN A 364 19.04 20.86 -8.47
N CYS A 365 19.00 21.64 -9.56
CA CYS A 365 17.79 21.98 -10.28
C CYS A 365 17.06 20.71 -10.78
N LEU A 366 15.75 20.62 -10.49
CA LEU A 366 14.93 19.47 -10.88
C LEU A 366 14.84 19.27 -12.39
N TYR A 367 14.65 20.35 -13.15
CA TYR A 367 14.51 20.28 -14.61
C TYR A 367 15.82 19.99 -15.34
N TYR A 368 16.95 20.38 -14.76
CA TYR A 368 18.25 19.92 -15.24
C TYR A 368 18.44 18.43 -14.93
N ARG A 369 18.21 18.03 -13.67
CA ARG A 369 18.38 16.63 -13.22
C ARG A 369 17.54 15.63 -14.01
N ASN A 370 16.28 15.92 -14.25
CA ASN A 370 15.37 14.98 -14.90
C ASN A 370 15.59 14.94 -16.41
N ASN A 371 15.66 16.11 -17.06
CA ASN A 371 15.53 16.21 -18.52
C ASN A 371 16.61 17.10 -19.18
N GLY A 372 17.55 17.68 -18.42
CA GLY A 372 18.59 18.57 -18.96
C GLY A 372 18.10 19.93 -19.48
N THR A 373 16.84 20.27 -19.25
CA THR A 373 16.16 21.45 -19.86
C THR A 373 16.49 22.80 -19.23
N CYS A 374 17.28 22.83 -18.16
CA CYS A 374 17.70 24.06 -17.48
C CYS A 374 19.22 24.23 -17.57
N ALA A 375 19.70 25.46 -17.79
CA ALA A 375 21.13 25.75 -17.89
C ALA A 375 21.90 25.62 -16.56
N ASN A 376 21.22 25.51 -15.42
CA ASN A 376 21.85 25.39 -14.11
C ASN A 376 22.35 23.95 -13.86
N LYS A 377 23.60 23.68 -14.28
CA LYS A 377 24.24 22.36 -14.21
C LYS A 377 24.84 22.04 -12.83
N THR A 378 25.27 23.07 -12.12
CA THR A 378 26.08 22.97 -10.92
C THR A 378 25.24 22.66 -9.68
N MET A 379 25.87 21.98 -8.72
CA MET A 379 25.26 21.64 -7.44
C MET A 379 25.81 22.56 -6.34
N ILE A 380 24.94 22.95 -5.42
CA ILE A 380 25.35 23.66 -4.19
C ILE A 380 25.28 22.70 -2.99
N SER A 381 26.29 22.73 -2.13
CA SER A 381 26.30 21.94 -0.90
C SER A 381 25.45 22.59 0.18
N SER A 382 24.90 21.80 1.09
CA SER A 382 24.11 22.29 2.22
C SER A 382 24.90 23.25 3.11
N VAL A 383 26.20 23.00 3.29
CA VAL A 383 27.11 23.83 4.09
C VAL A 383 27.31 25.21 3.45
N GLU A 384 27.56 25.25 2.14
CA GLU A 384 27.78 26.51 1.43
C GLU A 384 26.48 27.32 1.31
N LEU A 385 25.37 26.62 1.08
CA LEU A 385 24.03 27.22 1.09
C LEU A 385 23.72 27.85 2.45
N GLU A 386 23.99 27.13 3.55
CA GLU A 386 23.76 27.61 4.91
C GLU A 386 24.57 28.88 5.21
N LYS A 387 25.88 28.84 4.93
CA LYS A 387 26.78 29.98 5.11
C LYS A 387 26.31 31.23 4.36
N GLN A 388 25.91 31.08 3.10
CA GLN A 388 25.47 32.21 2.28
C GLN A 388 24.10 32.75 2.72
N VAL A 389 23.16 31.87 3.08
CA VAL A 389 21.82 32.27 3.53
C VAL A 389 21.89 33.03 4.85
N ILE A 390 22.68 32.56 5.81
CA ILE A 390 22.85 33.25 7.11
C ILE A 390 23.47 34.62 6.89
N LYS A 391 24.52 34.72 6.07
CA LYS A 391 25.15 36.00 5.74
C LYS A 391 24.16 37.02 5.16
N MET A 392 23.25 36.58 4.28
CA MET A 392 22.23 37.46 3.73
C MET A 392 21.16 37.84 4.77
N LEU A 393 20.77 36.91 5.65
CA LEU A 393 19.83 37.17 6.74
C LEU A 393 20.37 38.14 7.79
N THR A 394 21.66 38.08 8.12
CA THR A 394 22.31 39.03 9.05
C THR A 394 22.34 40.43 8.45
N THR A 395 22.70 40.56 7.16
CA THR A 395 22.66 41.85 6.47
C THR A 395 21.25 42.42 6.39
N GLU A 396 20.23 41.57 6.18
CA GLU A 396 18.83 42.01 6.21
C GLU A 396 18.37 42.40 7.62
N ALA A 397 18.82 41.70 8.66
CA ALA A 397 18.55 42.06 10.06
C ALA A 397 19.15 43.43 10.42
N GLU A 398 20.38 43.71 10.00
CA GLU A 398 21.02 45.03 10.14
C GLU A 398 20.20 46.10 9.42
N ARG A 399 19.82 45.85 8.15
CA ARG A 399 18.97 46.77 7.38
C ARG A 399 17.64 47.06 8.07
N LEU A 400 16.97 46.03 8.59
CA LEU A 400 15.68 46.15 9.27
C LEU A 400 15.78 46.84 10.64
N SER A 401 16.92 46.75 11.31
CA SER A 401 17.19 47.45 12.56
C SER A 401 17.28 48.97 12.36
N ILE A 402 17.87 49.40 11.23
CA ILE A 402 18.04 50.81 10.88
C ILE A 402 16.72 51.44 10.43
N ILE A 403 15.88 50.70 9.69
CA ILE A 403 14.66 51.23 9.06
C ILE A 403 13.57 51.63 10.09
N GLY A 404 13.70 51.27 11.37
CA GLY A 404 12.68 51.58 12.40
C GLY A 404 11.31 50.96 12.10
N ILE A 405 10.35 51.04 13.03
CA ILE A 405 8.98 50.50 12.82
C ILE A 405 8.20 51.46 11.89
N GLY A 406 8.64 51.59 10.64
CA GLY A 406 7.82 52.15 9.59
C GLY A 406 6.68 51.18 9.30
N VAL A 407 5.44 51.56 9.64
CA VAL A 407 4.24 50.84 9.24
C VAL A 407 4.18 50.89 7.72
N VAL A 408 4.63 49.82 7.04
CA VAL A 408 4.43 49.68 5.60
C VAL A 408 2.93 49.50 5.41
N LYS A 409 2.25 50.54 4.93
CA LYS A 409 0.88 50.42 4.43
C LYS A 409 0.94 49.55 3.17
N LEU A 410 0.43 48.34 3.25
CA LEU A 410 0.16 47.52 2.07
C LEU A 410 -0.85 48.27 1.21
N GLU A 411 -0.50 48.52 -0.05
CA GLU A 411 -1.44 49.09 -1.02
C GLU A 411 -2.63 48.14 -1.19
N GLU A 412 -3.85 48.68 -1.21
CA GLU A 412 -5.04 47.86 -1.37
C GLU A 412 -5.01 47.16 -2.74
N PRO A 413 -5.21 45.84 -2.82
CA PRO A 413 -5.24 45.12 -4.09
C PRO A 413 -6.29 45.72 -5.03
N LEU A 414 -5.98 45.79 -6.32
CA LEU A 414 -6.89 46.33 -7.35
C LEU A 414 -8.29 45.68 -7.28
N GLU A 415 -8.33 44.38 -6.97
CA GLU A 415 -9.57 43.63 -6.82
C GLU A 415 -10.44 44.05 -5.62
N LEU A 416 -9.84 44.57 -4.54
CA LEU A 416 -10.59 45.07 -3.39
C LEU A 416 -11.22 46.42 -3.73
N ILE A 417 -10.50 47.24 -4.49
CA ILE A 417 -10.99 48.53 -5.00
C ILE A 417 -12.17 48.31 -5.95
N THR A 418 -12.08 47.35 -6.87
CA THR A 418 -13.18 47.03 -7.80
C THR A 418 -14.41 46.50 -7.06
N LEU A 419 -14.25 45.63 -6.05
CA LEU A 419 -15.36 45.13 -5.23
C LEU A 419 -16.06 46.25 -4.44
N LYS A 420 -15.28 47.18 -3.86
CA LYS A 420 -15.83 48.37 -3.17
C LYS A 420 -16.63 49.26 -4.14
N GLN A 421 -16.14 49.42 -5.38
CA GLN A 421 -16.86 50.17 -6.43
C GLN A 421 -18.15 49.46 -6.87
N GLN A 422 -18.13 48.14 -7.06
CA GLN A 422 -19.31 47.33 -7.38
C GLN A 422 -20.37 47.41 -6.29
N LEU A 423 -19.95 47.35 -5.02
CA LEU A 423 -20.85 47.52 -3.88
C LEU A 423 -21.51 48.91 -3.91
N ALA A 424 -20.74 49.97 -4.12
CA ALA A 424 -21.24 51.34 -4.18
C ALA A 424 -22.21 51.56 -5.36
N GLN A 425 -22.05 50.85 -6.48
CA GLN A 425 -22.98 50.89 -7.60
C GLN A 425 -24.30 50.18 -7.27
N LEU A 426 -24.25 49.00 -6.65
CA LEU A 426 -25.43 48.22 -6.29
C LEU A 426 -26.26 48.86 -5.17
N GLU A 427 -25.62 49.55 -4.22
CA GLU A 427 -26.30 50.26 -3.13
C GLU A 427 -27.07 51.51 -3.62
N ARG A 428 -26.75 52.06 -4.80
CA ARG A 428 -27.41 53.23 -5.39
C ARG A 428 -28.69 52.91 -6.16
N ILE A 429 -29.01 51.64 -6.44
CA ILE A 429 -30.19 51.25 -7.22
C ILE A 429 -31.45 51.37 -6.35
N PRO A 430 -32.42 52.25 -6.68
CA PRO A 430 -33.68 52.36 -5.96
C PRO A 430 -34.63 51.19 -6.31
N GLY A 431 -35.30 50.60 -5.31
CA GLY A 431 -36.19 49.44 -5.48
C GLY A 431 -35.45 48.10 -5.44
N LYS A 432 -34.95 47.72 -4.26
CA LYS A 432 -34.16 46.48 -4.06
C LYS A 432 -35.05 45.24 -4.21
N ASN A 433 -34.80 44.46 -5.26
CA ASN A 433 -35.32 43.10 -5.37
C ASN A 433 -34.47 42.14 -4.52
N ILE A 434 -35.06 41.04 -4.06
CA ILE A 434 -34.42 40.01 -3.21
C ILE A 434 -33.06 39.52 -3.79
N SER A 435 -32.95 39.44 -5.12
CA SER A 435 -31.70 39.03 -5.78
C SER A 435 -30.57 40.06 -5.64
N ILE A 436 -30.89 41.36 -5.63
CA ILE A 436 -29.92 42.45 -5.46
C ILE A 436 -29.44 42.47 -4.01
N GLU A 437 -30.34 42.25 -3.04
CA GLU A 437 -29.95 42.16 -1.62
C GLU A 437 -29.01 40.98 -1.34
N LYS A 438 -29.27 39.82 -1.94
CA LYS A 438 -28.37 38.67 -1.87
C LYS A 438 -26.99 38.96 -2.47
N ALA A 439 -26.94 39.65 -3.62
CA ALA A 439 -25.68 40.03 -4.26
C ALA A 439 -24.88 41.03 -3.42
N ILE A 440 -25.55 42.02 -2.80
CA ILE A 440 -24.92 42.97 -1.87
C ILE A 440 -24.33 42.23 -0.66
N ALA A 441 -25.08 41.30 -0.07
CA ALA A 441 -24.62 40.50 1.07
C ALA A 441 -23.37 39.67 0.71
N GLN A 442 -23.38 39.02 -0.46
CA GLN A 442 -22.25 38.23 -0.94
C GLN A 442 -21.00 39.09 -1.20
N ILE A 443 -21.14 40.25 -1.84
CA ILE A 443 -20.00 41.16 -2.07
C ILE A 443 -19.45 41.71 -0.75
N LYS A 444 -20.31 41.99 0.24
CA LYS A 444 -19.86 42.40 1.59
C LYS A 444 -19.05 41.30 2.27
N GLU A 445 -19.49 40.05 2.17
CA GLU A 445 -18.76 38.89 2.69
C GLU A 445 -17.40 38.73 2.00
N ASP A 446 -17.35 38.83 0.67
CA ASP A 446 -16.11 38.77 -0.12
C ASP A 446 -15.12 39.88 0.26
N ILE A 447 -15.61 41.10 0.47
CA ILE A 447 -14.79 42.24 0.93
C ILE A 447 -14.23 41.96 2.34
N LEU A 448 -15.05 41.47 3.27
CA LEU A 448 -14.62 41.16 4.63
C LEU A 448 -13.54 40.06 4.65
N LEU A 449 -13.71 39.00 3.85
CA LEU A 449 -12.72 37.94 3.70
C LEU A 449 -11.39 38.47 3.15
N LYS A 450 -11.43 39.38 2.16
CA LYS A 450 -10.21 40.00 1.61
C LYS A 450 -9.52 40.93 2.61
N ILE A 451 -10.27 41.73 3.37
CA ILE A 451 -9.69 42.58 4.43
C ILE A 451 -9.03 41.72 5.51
N ALA A 452 -9.69 40.64 5.95
CA ALA A 452 -9.12 39.72 6.92
C ALA A 452 -7.85 39.03 6.40
N SER A 453 -7.83 38.66 5.11
CA SER A 453 -6.63 38.13 4.45
C SER A 453 -5.47 39.13 4.45
N LEU A 454 -5.72 40.40 4.12
CA LEU A 454 -4.71 41.46 4.15
C LEU A 454 -4.18 41.72 5.56
N ALA A 455 -5.06 41.76 6.56
CA ALA A 455 -4.67 41.90 7.96
C ALA A 455 -3.78 40.73 8.40
N ASN A 456 -4.13 39.50 8.04
CA ASN A 456 -3.31 38.32 8.32
C ASN A 456 -1.93 38.42 7.66
N ILE A 457 -1.85 38.82 6.38
CA ILE A 457 -0.58 39.04 5.67
C ILE A 457 0.27 40.09 6.40
N GLN A 458 -0.34 41.18 6.87
CA GLN A 458 0.36 42.23 7.59
C GLN A 458 0.86 41.77 8.97
N THR A 459 0.08 40.96 9.69
CA THR A 459 0.55 40.35 10.94
C THR A 459 1.70 39.37 10.70
N GLU A 460 1.63 38.52 9.66
CA GLU A 460 2.74 37.63 9.27
C GLU A 460 4.00 38.43 8.90
N TRP A 461 3.83 39.56 8.22
CA TRP A 461 4.90 40.47 7.83
C TRP A 461 5.64 41.03 9.05
N THR A 462 4.90 41.56 10.04
CA THR A 462 5.46 42.07 11.29
C THR A 462 6.13 40.96 12.11
N ILE A 463 5.50 39.80 12.23
CA ILE A 463 6.06 38.64 12.96
C ILE A 463 7.37 38.17 12.32
N SER A 464 7.40 38.06 10.98
CA SER A 464 8.62 37.67 10.26
C SER A 464 9.74 38.69 10.44
N ARG A 465 9.41 39.99 10.37
CA ARG A 465 10.38 41.07 10.54
C ARG A 465 11.01 41.02 11.94
N ASP A 466 10.19 40.94 12.99
CA ASP A 466 10.67 40.88 14.36
C ASP A 466 11.51 39.63 14.63
N ARG A 467 11.14 38.50 14.03
CA ARG A 467 11.91 37.25 14.12
C ARG A 467 13.27 37.38 13.46
N ILE A 468 13.36 38.01 12.28
CA ILE A 468 14.64 38.23 11.60
C ILE A 468 15.57 39.10 12.47
N ILE A 469 15.04 40.20 13.02
CA ILE A 469 15.81 41.10 13.89
C ILE A 469 16.26 40.35 15.16
N LYS A 470 15.37 39.63 15.84
CA LYS A 470 15.71 38.92 17.09
C LYS A 470 16.68 37.76 16.88
N ALA A 471 16.51 36.99 15.81
CA ALA A 471 17.26 35.76 15.58
C ALA A 471 18.61 35.99 14.87
N PHE A 472 18.70 36.99 13.98
CA PHE A 472 19.89 37.21 13.15
C PHE A 472 20.64 38.51 13.46
N ALA A 473 20.35 39.18 14.58
CA ALA A 473 21.15 40.32 15.06
C ALA A 473 22.57 39.92 15.52
N LYS A 474 22.76 38.65 15.93
CA LYS A 474 24.08 38.09 16.27
C LYS A 474 24.27 36.78 15.52
N ASN A 475 25.45 36.61 14.91
CA ASN A 475 25.77 35.39 14.13
C ASN A 475 25.76 34.13 15.01
N GLU A 476 26.10 34.25 16.29
CA GLU A 476 26.22 33.14 17.25
C GLU A 476 24.89 32.46 17.61
N PHE A 477 23.75 33.15 17.41
CA PHE A 477 22.44 32.57 17.73
C PHE A 477 22.11 31.37 16.84
N TRP A 478 22.47 31.42 15.56
CA TRP A 478 22.22 30.32 14.63
C TRP A 478 22.99 29.04 15.00
N ASP A 479 24.22 29.22 15.49
CA ASP A 479 25.08 28.12 15.91
C ASP A 479 24.66 27.53 17.26
N SER A 480 23.96 28.30 18.10
CA SER A 480 23.44 27.85 19.41
C SER A 480 22.24 26.89 19.33
N ILE A 481 21.60 26.74 18.17
CA ILE A 481 20.44 25.86 17.99
C ILE A 481 20.91 24.44 17.65
N ASP A 482 20.78 23.50 18.59
CA ASP A 482 21.19 22.10 18.36
C ASP A 482 20.18 21.31 17.51
N SER A 483 18.92 21.71 17.52
CA SER A 483 17.80 20.99 16.89
C SER A 483 17.55 21.42 15.44
N TYR A 484 17.68 20.48 14.50
CA TYR A 484 17.46 20.72 13.06
C TYR A 484 16.01 21.08 12.71
N THR A 485 15.03 20.56 13.45
CA THR A 485 13.62 20.90 13.27
C THR A 485 13.35 22.35 13.61
N ASP A 486 14.03 22.87 14.64
CA ASP A 486 13.88 24.24 15.09
C ASP A 486 14.58 25.22 14.14
N LYS A 487 15.78 24.87 13.63
CA LYS A 487 16.43 25.61 12.54
C LYS A 487 15.55 25.71 11.30
N LYS A 488 14.93 24.59 10.89
CA LYS A 488 14.02 24.57 9.75
C LYS A 488 12.79 25.45 9.98
N ARG A 489 12.18 25.33 11.16
CA ARG A 489 11.01 26.12 11.54
C ARG A 489 11.33 27.62 11.45
N LEU A 490 12.41 28.04 12.10
CA LEU A 490 12.87 29.43 12.09
C LEU A 490 13.11 29.96 10.67
N LEU A 491 13.80 29.18 9.82
CA LEU A 491 14.02 29.54 8.41
C LEU A 491 12.70 29.65 7.64
N SER A 492 11.78 28.69 7.80
CA SER A 492 10.50 28.70 7.09
C SER A 492 9.56 29.84 7.50
N GLU A 493 9.77 30.38 8.71
CA GLU A 493 9.06 31.52 9.27
C GLU A 493 9.66 32.87 8.83
N CYS A 494 10.91 32.89 8.36
CA CYS A 494 11.61 34.10 7.89
C CYS A 494 11.69 34.20 6.36
N VAL A 495 11.82 33.06 5.67
CA VAL A 495 12.15 32.96 4.25
C VAL A 495 11.02 32.25 3.48
N ARG A 496 10.63 32.82 2.33
CA ARG A 496 9.69 32.18 1.38
C ARG A 496 10.44 31.36 0.34
N GLU A 497 11.44 31.96 -0.30
CA GLU A 497 12.17 31.35 -1.42
C GLU A 497 13.64 31.78 -1.41
N ILE A 498 14.55 30.83 -1.66
CA ILE A 498 15.98 31.05 -1.81
C ILE A 498 16.33 30.72 -3.26
N LYS A 499 16.70 31.73 -4.06
CA LYS A 499 17.13 31.57 -5.44
C LYS A 499 18.62 31.28 -5.50
N VAL A 500 18.98 30.20 -6.19
CA VAL A 500 20.38 29.76 -6.36
C VAL A 500 20.75 29.75 -7.83
N ASP A 501 21.87 30.37 -8.14
CA ASP A 501 22.56 30.31 -9.42
C ASP A 501 23.91 29.59 -9.25
N GLY A 502 23.95 28.35 -9.74
CA GLY A 502 25.06 27.44 -9.53
C GLY A 502 25.44 27.23 -8.07
N MET A 503 26.61 27.71 -7.65
CA MET A 503 27.13 27.60 -6.28
C MET A 503 26.84 28.84 -5.40
N LYS A 504 26.10 29.82 -5.92
CA LYS A 504 25.81 31.07 -5.22
C LYS A 504 24.32 31.29 -5.02
N VAL A 505 23.95 31.78 -3.84
CA VAL A 505 22.62 32.30 -3.56
C VAL A 505 22.53 33.68 -4.22
N SER A 506 21.61 33.82 -5.18
CA SER A 506 21.45 35.06 -5.94
C SER A 506 20.47 36.01 -5.30
N ASN A 507 19.41 35.49 -4.68
CA ASN A 507 18.39 36.30 -4.00
C ASN A 507 17.63 35.47 -2.95
N ILE A 508 17.17 36.11 -1.89
CA ILE A 508 16.26 35.53 -0.89
C ILE A 508 14.99 36.38 -0.86
N LYS A 509 13.85 35.74 -1.16
CA LYS A 509 12.54 36.35 -0.89
C LYS A 509 12.17 36.08 0.55
N TYR A 510 12.14 37.14 1.34
CA TYR A 510 11.75 37.07 2.74
C TYR A 510 10.22 37.10 2.89
N ARG A 511 9.71 36.60 4.02
CA ARG A 511 8.27 36.67 4.31
C ARG A 511 7.80 38.10 4.62
N HIS A 512 8.70 38.97 5.06
CA HIS A 512 8.44 40.40 5.20
C HIS A 512 8.66 41.20 3.89
N GLN A 513 8.69 40.55 2.73
CA GLN A 513 8.71 41.25 1.44
C GLN A 513 7.53 40.77 0.59
N THR A 514 6.91 41.72 -0.12
CA THR A 514 5.78 41.47 -1.03
C THR A 514 6.18 40.57 -2.18
#